data_AF-A0A1I6EZ91-F1
#
_entry.id   AF-A0A1I6EZ91-F1
#
_cell.length_a   1.000
_cell.length_b   1.000
_cell.length_c   1.000
_cell.angle_alpha   90.00
_cell.angle_beta   90.00
_cell.angle_gamma   90.00
#
_symmetry.space_group_name_H-M   'P 1'
#
loop_
_entity.id
_entity.type
_entity.pdbx_description
1 polymer ?
#
loop_
_entity_poly.entity_id
_entity_poly.type
_entity_poly.pdbx_seq_one_letter_code
_entity_poly.pdbx_strand_id
1 'polypeptide(L)'
;MIKPDIPQLDPMRLQVRKHALLNEISSKPSRRWWRFTVPATALVAAVAVTLVLWTPTNQDASASWTAEPRAPGDTSPMITECGKTLDRHDAERGVEGQPVWPAPREVSVTDHRGNMTMVLFTSPQSEALCWGTPKAVGMSAHGGIEEREPLGDRLFADFAPQIGMTDVSSGTSTTVLIGRVSPKVGKAVIVTEDALEVTASLGDGWIVTWWPSLGKPKQVRLYDEAGSLLETAPIPVKDR
;
A
#
# COMPACT_ATOMS: atom_id res chain seq x y z
N MET A 1 -18.02 -10.83 -46.51
CA MET A 1 -17.97 -11.78 -45.37
C MET A 1 -16.62 -12.49 -45.45
N ILE A 2 -15.63 -12.05 -44.67
CA ILE A 2 -14.24 -12.54 -44.74
C ILE A 2 -14.07 -13.57 -43.63
N LYS A 3 -13.76 -14.83 -43.97
CA LYS A 3 -13.35 -15.85 -42.99
C LYS A 3 -11.85 -15.71 -42.76
N PRO A 4 -11.37 -15.53 -41.52
CA PRO A 4 -9.94 -15.55 -41.24
C PRO A 4 -9.42 -16.99 -41.45
N ASP A 5 -8.33 -17.10 -42.23
CA ASP A 5 -7.64 -18.37 -42.46
C ASP A 5 -6.96 -18.83 -41.16
N ILE A 6 -7.20 -20.09 -40.79
CA ILE A 6 -6.59 -20.70 -39.61
C ILE A 6 -5.13 -21.02 -39.95
N PRO A 7 -4.15 -20.47 -39.22
CA PRO A 7 -2.74 -20.72 -39.52
C PRO A 7 -2.44 -22.21 -39.39
N GLN A 8 -1.92 -22.81 -40.47
CA GLN A 8 -1.48 -24.19 -40.46
C GLN A 8 -0.27 -24.33 -39.52
N LEU A 9 -0.49 -24.98 -38.38
CA LEU A 9 0.56 -25.30 -37.43
C LEU A 9 1.45 -26.40 -38.02
N ASP A 10 2.76 -26.12 -38.03
CA ASP A 10 3.81 -27.05 -38.45
C ASP A 10 3.63 -28.42 -37.75
N PRO A 11 3.47 -29.53 -38.49
CA PRO A 11 3.26 -30.86 -37.94
C PRO A 11 4.40 -31.31 -37.01
N MET A 12 5.62 -30.78 -37.18
CA MET A 12 6.72 -31.09 -36.29
C MET A 12 6.56 -30.47 -34.90
N ARG A 13 6.11 -29.21 -34.81
CA ARG A 13 5.82 -28.57 -33.52
C ARG A 13 4.72 -29.28 -32.75
N LEU A 14 3.74 -29.85 -33.45
CA LEU A 14 2.67 -30.65 -32.83
C LEU A 14 3.20 -31.98 -32.26
N GLN A 15 4.09 -32.68 -32.98
CA GLN A 15 4.67 -33.93 -32.49
C GLN A 15 5.59 -33.71 -31.28
N VAL A 16 6.41 -32.65 -31.28
CA VAL A 16 7.29 -32.32 -30.13
C VAL A 16 6.46 -31.99 -28.88
N ARG A 17 5.40 -31.19 -29.02
CA ARG A 17 4.49 -30.89 -27.88
C ARG A 17 3.75 -32.13 -27.38
N LYS A 18 3.34 -33.03 -28.28
CA LYS A 18 2.69 -34.29 -27.90
C LYS A 18 3.64 -35.20 -27.11
N HIS A 19 4.90 -35.29 -27.49
CA HIS A 19 5.90 -36.08 -26.76
C HIS A 19 6.22 -35.49 -25.38
N ALA A 20 6.33 -34.16 -25.27
CA ALA A 20 6.54 -33.50 -23.98
C ALA A 20 5.38 -33.75 -23.00
N LEU A 21 4.14 -33.64 -23.47
CA LEU A 21 2.93 -33.93 -22.68
C LEU A 21 2.86 -35.40 -22.23
N LEU A 22 3.22 -36.34 -23.10
CA LEU A 22 3.22 -37.76 -22.75
C LEU A 22 4.30 -38.09 -21.71
N ASN A 23 5.46 -37.44 -21.77
CA ASN A 23 6.51 -37.61 -20.77
C ASN A 23 6.08 -37.09 -19.40
N GLU A 24 5.43 -35.92 -19.34
CA GLU A 24 4.93 -35.31 -18.10
C GLU A 24 3.80 -36.14 -17.46
N ILE A 25 2.94 -36.76 -18.28
CA ILE A 25 1.91 -37.70 -17.79
C ILE A 25 2.54 -39.04 -17.35
N SER A 26 3.64 -39.47 -17.98
CA SER A 26 4.32 -40.73 -17.64
C SER A 26 5.14 -40.66 -16.35
N SER A 27 5.53 -39.46 -15.91
CA SER A 27 6.20 -39.26 -14.63
C SER A 27 5.22 -39.46 -13.46
N LYS A 28 4.86 -40.73 -13.22
CA LYS A 28 4.21 -41.14 -11.99
C LYS A 28 5.20 -41.00 -10.83
N PRO A 29 4.78 -40.43 -9.68
CA PRO A 29 5.58 -40.49 -8.47
C PRO A 29 5.78 -41.94 -8.05
N SER A 30 7.03 -42.31 -7.75
CA SER A 30 7.42 -43.65 -7.31
C SER A 30 6.75 -43.96 -5.96
N ARG A 31 5.61 -44.65 -6.04
CA ARG A 31 4.90 -45.21 -4.89
C ARG A 31 5.75 -46.34 -4.28
N ARG A 32 6.54 -46.03 -3.26
CA ARG A 32 7.21 -47.03 -2.41
C ARG A 32 6.92 -46.79 -0.93
N TRP A 33 5.66 -46.82 -0.54
CA TRP A 33 5.24 -47.09 0.85
C TRP A 33 3.73 -47.36 0.92
N TRP A 34 3.33 -48.60 0.64
CA TRP A 34 1.96 -49.09 0.80
C TRP A 34 1.98 -50.21 1.82
N ARG A 35 1.82 -49.90 3.12
CA ARG A 35 1.35 -50.84 4.16
C ARG A 35 0.82 -50.12 5.40
N PHE A 36 -0.17 -49.23 5.28
CA PHE A 36 -1.11 -48.95 6.39
C PHE A 36 -2.45 -48.50 5.82
N THR A 37 -3.36 -49.47 5.70
CA THR A 37 -4.79 -49.24 5.43
C THR A 37 -5.49 -48.86 6.73
N VAL A 38 -5.96 -47.62 6.84
CA VAL A 38 -6.94 -47.17 7.84
C VAL A 38 -8.10 -46.49 7.08
N PRO A 39 -9.38 -46.70 7.45
CA PRO A 39 -10.52 -46.30 6.62
C PRO A 39 -10.73 -44.79 6.69
N ALA A 40 -10.49 -44.09 5.58
CA ALA A 40 -10.61 -42.64 5.48
C ALA A 40 -12.02 -42.19 5.02
N THR A 41 -13.06 -42.59 5.73
CA THR A 41 -14.43 -42.09 5.47
C THR A 41 -14.99 -41.21 6.59
N ALA A 42 -14.24 -40.97 7.67
CA ALA A 42 -14.63 -40.07 8.77
C ALA A 42 -13.90 -38.72 8.79
N LEU A 43 -12.88 -38.51 7.92
CA LEU A 43 -11.99 -37.34 7.99
C LEU A 43 -12.34 -36.17 7.06
N VAL A 44 -13.40 -36.24 6.25
CA VAL A 44 -13.75 -35.12 5.37
C VAL A 44 -14.61 -34.07 6.09
N ALA A 45 -15.40 -34.47 7.10
CA ALA A 45 -16.18 -33.52 7.90
C ALA A 45 -15.34 -32.81 8.98
N ALA A 46 -14.29 -33.46 9.50
CA ALA A 46 -13.44 -32.85 10.53
C ALA A 46 -12.46 -31.80 9.96
N VAL A 47 -12.01 -31.97 8.71
CA VAL A 47 -11.06 -31.03 8.07
C VAL A 47 -11.74 -29.72 7.65
N ALA A 48 -13.04 -29.76 7.32
CA ALA A 48 -13.78 -28.53 7.02
C ALA A 48 -14.01 -27.66 8.28
N VAL A 49 -14.22 -28.28 9.45
CA VAL A 49 -14.40 -27.54 10.71
C VAL A 49 -13.07 -27.02 11.27
N THR A 50 -11.96 -27.75 11.09
CA THR A 50 -10.64 -27.28 11.55
C THR A 50 -10.00 -26.23 10.65
N LEU A 51 -10.28 -26.20 9.34
CA LEU A 51 -9.76 -25.14 8.46
C LEU A 51 -10.40 -23.77 8.72
N VAL A 52 -11.66 -23.72 9.16
CA VAL A 52 -12.32 -22.45 9.56
C VAL A 52 -11.83 -21.95 10.93
N LEU A 53 -11.34 -22.84 11.80
CA LEU A 53 -10.77 -22.48 13.10
C LEU A 53 -9.30 -22.04 13.05
N TRP A 54 -8.65 -22.17 11.88
CA TRP A 54 -7.24 -21.82 11.68
C TRP A 54 -7.01 -20.63 10.75
N THR A 55 -8.06 -19.90 10.34
CA THR A 55 -7.84 -18.56 9.80
C THR A 55 -7.38 -17.67 10.96
N PRO A 56 -6.13 -17.14 10.94
CA PRO A 56 -5.70 -16.20 11.95
C PRO A 56 -6.70 -15.03 11.97
N THR A 57 -7.37 -14.84 13.10
CA THR A 57 -8.37 -13.77 13.32
C THR A 57 -7.76 -12.37 13.40
N ASN A 58 -6.43 -12.28 13.27
CA ASN A 58 -5.71 -11.03 13.07
C ASN A 58 -5.44 -10.88 11.58
N GLN A 59 -6.37 -10.24 10.87
CA GLN A 59 -6.10 -9.73 9.54
C GLN A 59 -5.14 -8.55 9.68
N ASP A 60 -3.84 -8.83 9.65
CA ASP A 60 -2.81 -7.80 9.61
C ASP A 60 -3.01 -6.93 8.37
N ALA A 61 -3.01 -5.60 8.50
CA ALA A 61 -3.23 -4.71 7.36
C ALA A 61 -2.19 -4.99 6.25
N SER A 62 -0.96 -5.30 6.65
CA SER A 62 0.15 -5.75 5.81
C SER A 62 -0.16 -6.98 4.95
N ALA A 63 -1.00 -7.91 5.42
CA ALA A 63 -1.36 -9.11 4.66
C ALA A 63 -2.25 -8.80 3.45
N SER A 64 -2.95 -7.66 3.48
CA SER A 64 -3.86 -7.21 2.43
C SER A 64 -3.32 -6.06 1.59
N TRP A 65 -2.08 -5.63 1.86
CA TRP A 65 -1.42 -4.50 1.23
C TRP A 65 -1.13 -4.73 -0.26
N THR A 66 -1.16 -3.64 -1.04
CA THR A 66 -0.80 -3.63 -2.45
C THR A 66 0.09 -2.43 -2.79
N ALA A 67 0.99 -2.60 -3.76
CA ALA A 67 1.91 -1.56 -4.23
C ALA A 67 1.21 -0.38 -4.93
N GLU A 68 0.08 -0.65 -5.58
CA GLU A 68 -0.80 0.36 -6.16
C GLU A 68 -1.93 0.69 -5.15
N PRO A 69 -2.31 1.97 -5.00
CA PRO A 69 -3.47 2.33 -4.21
C PRO A 69 -4.73 1.77 -4.86
N ARG A 70 -5.71 1.37 -4.05
CA ARG A 70 -7.01 0.97 -4.58
C ARG A 70 -7.83 2.22 -4.89
N ALA A 71 -8.74 2.11 -5.85
CA ALA A 71 -9.79 3.11 -6.01
C ALA A 71 -10.47 3.31 -4.65
N PRO A 72 -10.71 4.57 -4.23
CA PRO A 72 -11.32 4.83 -2.94
C PRO A 72 -12.70 4.17 -2.91
N GLY A 73 -12.87 3.22 -1.99
CA GLY A 73 -14.19 2.78 -1.58
C GLY A 73 -14.89 3.89 -0.78
N ASP A 74 -15.90 3.54 0.02
CA ASP A 74 -16.43 4.50 0.98
C ASP A 74 -15.42 4.72 2.12
N THR A 75 -14.59 5.77 1.99
CA THR A 75 -13.61 6.18 3.01
C THR A 75 -14.22 7.11 4.06
N SER A 76 -15.47 7.52 3.89
CA SER A 76 -16.16 8.47 4.78
C SER A 76 -16.17 8.03 6.26
N PRO A 77 -16.38 6.74 6.60
CA PRO A 77 -16.30 6.29 7.98
C PRO A 77 -14.92 6.52 8.60
N MET A 78 -13.85 6.26 7.84
CA MET A 78 -12.49 6.47 8.32
C MET A 78 -12.17 7.96 8.46
N ILE A 79 -12.53 8.78 7.46
CA ILE A 79 -12.34 10.24 7.52
C ILE A 79 -13.04 10.81 8.76
N THR A 80 -14.25 10.35 9.05
CA THR A 80 -15.02 10.76 10.24
C THR A 80 -14.31 10.38 11.53
N GLU A 81 -13.80 9.15 11.63
CA GLU A 81 -13.10 8.68 12.83
C GLU A 81 -11.76 9.38 13.05
N CYS A 82 -11.03 9.63 11.96
CA CYS A 82 -9.84 10.48 11.98
C CYS A 82 -10.18 11.91 12.42
N GLY A 83 -11.29 12.49 11.94
CA GLY A 83 -11.77 13.81 12.36
C GLY A 83 -12.03 13.90 13.87
N LYS A 84 -12.71 12.91 14.45
CA LYS A 84 -12.92 12.82 15.91
C LYS A 84 -11.61 12.70 16.69
N THR A 85 -10.67 11.90 16.19
CA THR A 85 -9.36 11.73 16.83
C THR A 85 -8.60 13.04 16.83
N LEU A 86 -8.67 13.78 15.72
CA LEU A 86 -8.08 15.11 15.61
C LEU A 86 -8.75 16.11 16.56
N ASP A 87 -10.08 16.09 16.67
CA ASP A 87 -10.83 16.93 17.63
C ASP A 87 -10.41 16.67 19.07
N ARG A 88 -10.25 15.40 19.45
CA ARG A 88 -9.76 15.03 20.78
C ARG A 88 -8.34 15.57 21.01
N HIS A 89 -7.42 15.36 20.06
CA HIS A 89 -6.07 15.90 20.17
C HIS A 89 -6.05 17.43 20.23
N ASP A 90 -6.94 18.10 19.49
CA ASP A 90 -7.11 19.56 19.51
C ASP A 90 -7.62 20.05 20.88
N ALA A 91 -8.60 19.37 21.47
CA ALA A 91 -9.13 19.69 22.80
C ALA A 91 -8.10 19.48 23.92
N GLU A 92 -7.16 18.56 23.73
CA GLU A 92 -6.05 18.29 24.67
C GLU A 92 -4.85 19.24 24.46
N ARG A 93 -4.86 20.13 23.45
CA ARG A 93 -3.76 21.07 23.21
C ARG A 93 -3.65 22.12 24.30
N GLY A 94 -2.41 22.58 24.52
CA GLY A 94 -2.09 23.61 25.52
C GLY A 94 -1.97 23.06 26.95
N VAL A 95 -2.24 21.77 27.14
CA VAL A 95 -1.84 21.02 28.34
C VAL A 95 -0.37 20.62 28.13
N GLU A 96 0.52 21.00 29.05
CA GLU A 96 1.95 20.59 29.07
C GLU A 96 2.84 21.08 27.89
N GLY A 97 2.72 22.33 27.43
CA GLY A 97 3.76 22.96 26.59
C GLY A 97 3.87 22.44 25.16
N GLN A 98 2.86 21.71 24.68
CA GLN A 98 2.72 21.33 23.28
C GLN A 98 2.53 22.58 22.39
N PRO A 99 3.14 22.62 21.20
CA PRO A 99 3.09 23.79 20.35
C PRO A 99 1.67 24.06 19.79
N VAL A 100 1.32 25.34 19.72
CA VAL A 100 -0.04 25.83 19.46
C VAL A 100 -0.18 26.26 18.01
N TRP A 101 -0.39 25.29 17.11
CA TRP A 101 -0.90 25.58 15.76
C TRP A 101 -2.36 25.10 15.65
N PRO A 102 -3.19 25.75 14.81
CA PRO A 102 -4.53 25.29 14.48
C PRO A 102 -4.52 23.87 13.92
N ALA A 103 -5.58 23.11 14.23
CA ALA A 103 -5.76 21.76 13.73
C ALA A 103 -6.03 21.80 12.23
N PRO A 104 -5.38 20.98 11.41
CA PRO A 104 -5.67 20.93 9.98
C PRO A 104 -7.01 20.24 9.73
N ARG A 105 -7.92 20.86 8.98
CA ARG A 105 -9.29 20.33 8.80
C ARG A 105 -9.59 19.89 7.37
N GLU A 106 -8.76 20.28 6.41
CA GLU A 106 -8.94 19.97 5.00
C GLU A 106 -8.34 18.59 4.69
N VAL A 107 -9.14 17.68 4.15
CA VAL A 107 -8.64 16.37 3.70
C VAL A 107 -7.99 16.57 2.33
N SER A 108 -6.67 16.50 2.27
CA SER A 108 -5.93 16.73 1.03
C SER A 108 -5.70 15.46 0.23
N VAL A 109 -5.41 14.34 0.90
CA VAL A 109 -5.21 13.06 0.22
C VAL A 109 -5.62 11.90 1.11
N THR A 110 -6.20 10.88 0.48
CA THR A 110 -6.52 9.60 1.12
C THR A 110 -5.85 8.47 0.36
N ASP A 111 -5.17 7.57 1.06
CA ASP A 111 -4.59 6.35 0.50
C ASP A 111 -5.26 5.14 1.14
N HIS A 112 -5.78 4.23 0.31
CA HIS A 112 -6.46 3.03 0.77
C HIS A 112 -5.80 1.78 0.18
N ARG A 113 -5.27 0.93 1.06
CA ARG A 113 -4.59 -0.33 0.70
C ARG A 113 -4.94 -1.42 1.68
N GLY A 114 -5.64 -2.44 1.18
CA GLY A 114 -6.08 -3.53 2.03
C GLY A 114 -7.03 -3.02 3.11
N ASN A 115 -6.73 -3.34 4.37
CA ASN A 115 -7.53 -2.90 5.51
C ASN A 115 -7.06 -1.58 6.13
N MET A 116 -5.97 -0.97 5.65
CA MET A 116 -5.50 0.31 6.16
C MET A 116 -5.90 1.45 5.22
N THR A 117 -6.31 2.55 5.83
CA THR A 117 -6.59 3.82 5.17
C THR A 117 -5.77 4.90 5.85
N MET A 118 -5.04 5.69 5.05
CA MET A 118 -4.35 6.89 5.49
C MET A 118 -5.12 8.11 5.01
N VAL A 119 -5.29 9.08 5.89
CA VAL A 119 -5.95 10.37 5.60
C VAL A 119 -4.99 11.48 6.02
N LEU A 120 -4.56 12.27 5.05
CA LEU A 120 -3.76 13.46 5.31
C LEU A 120 -4.67 14.68 5.40
N PHE A 121 -4.68 15.30 6.58
CA PHE A 121 -5.28 16.60 6.80
C PHE A 121 -4.21 17.67 6.65
N THR A 122 -4.55 18.76 5.98
CA THR A 122 -3.65 19.91 5.86
C THR A 122 -4.34 21.23 6.20
N SER A 123 -3.53 22.25 6.42
CA SER A 123 -3.90 23.64 6.58
C SER A 123 -2.69 24.50 6.19
N PRO A 124 -2.79 25.83 6.20
CA PRO A 124 -1.61 26.68 5.99
C PRO A 124 -0.50 26.50 7.04
N GLN A 125 -0.83 26.07 8.27
CA GLN A 125 0.09 26.10 9.42
C GLN A 125 0.47 24.72 9.96
N SER A 126 -0.28 23.69 9.59
CA SER A 126 -0.08 22.32 10.08
C SER A 126 -0.56 21.24 9.12
N GLU A 127 -0.04 20.04 9.31
CA GLU A 127 -0.49 18.81 8.66
C GLU A 127 -0.68 17.70 9.71
N ALA A 128 -1.65 16.82 9.51
CA ALA A 128 -1.87 15.67 10.35
C ALA A 128 -2.13 14.43 9.49
N LEU A 129 -1.32 13.40 9.68
CA LEU A 129 -1.53 12.10 9.10
C LEU A 129 -2.31 11.24 10.10
N CYS A 130 -3.50 10.83 9.70
CA CYS A 130 -4.22 9.74 10.34
C CYS A 130 -3.97 8.45 9.57
N TRP A 131 -3.74 7.33 10.26
CA TRP A 131 -3.76 6.01 9.68
C TRP A 131 -4.64 5.10 10.52
N GLY A 132 -5.50 4.34 9.86
CA GLY A 132 -6.50 3.56 10.56
C GLY A 132 -6.86 2.28 9.86
N THR A 133 -7.33 1.33 10.68
CA THR A 133 -7.96 0.08 10.28
C THR A 133 -9.37 0.04 10.87
N PRO A 134 -10.21 -0.94 10.51
CA PRO A 134 -11.53 -1.08 11.15
C PRO A 134 -11.49 -1.23 12.68
N LYS A 135 -10.33 -1.54 13.27
CA LYS A 135 -10.17 -1.79 14.71
C LYS A 135 -9.63 -0.58 15.49
N ALA A 136 -8.85 0.29 14.86
CA ALA A 136 -8.11 1.35 15.55
C ALA A 136 -7.63 2.43 14.58
N VAL A 137 -7.38 3.62 15.13
CA VAL A 137 -6.81 4.78 14.43
C VAL A 137 -5.61 5.32 15.19
N GLY A 138 -4.61 5.79 14.46
CA GLY A 138 -3.40 6.44 14.95
C GLY A 138 -3.23 7.77 14.24
N MET A 139 -2.52 8.69 14.88
CA MET A 139 -2.34 10.04 14.35
C MET A 139 -0.94 10.56 14.65
N SER A 140 -0.38 11.29 13.69
CA SER A 140 0.81 12.12 13.86
C SER A 140 0.52 13.48 13.25
N ALA A 141 0.97 14.54 13.92
CA ALA A 141 0.76 15.90 13.47
C ALA A 141 2.08 16.67 13.51
N HIS A 142 2.25 17.53 12.52
CA HIS A 142 3.39 18.43 12.41
C HIS A 142 2.85 19.85 12.14
N GLY A 143 3.47 20.85 12.74
CA GLY A 143 3.15 22.24 12.47
C GLY A 143 4.38 23.06 12.17
N GLY A 144 4.21 24.38 12.14
CA GLY A 144 5.25 25.30 11.66
C GLY A 144 5.47 25.17 10.15
N ILE A 145 4.46 24.72 9.40
CA ILE A 145 4.59 24.57 7.95
C ILE A 145 4.41 25.88 7.18
N GLU A 146 4.04 26.98 7.86
CA GLU A 146 3.98 28.33 7.25
C GLU A 146 5.34 28.78 6.69
N GLU A 147 6.43 28.30 7.28
CA GLU A 147 7.79 28.57 6.84
C GLU A 147 8.19 27.75 5.60
N ARG A 148 7.33 26.85 5.12
CA ARG A 148 7.62 26.06 3.92
C ARG A 148 7.55 26.96 2.70
N GLU A 149 8.65 26.99 1.96
CA GLU A 149 8.70 27.69 0.68
C GLU A 149 7.58 27.18 -0.26
N PRO A 150 6.93 28.08 -1.03
CA PRO A 150 6.04 27.68 -2.10
C PRO A 150 6.74 26.70 -3.05
N LEU A 151 5.99 25.76 -3.61
CA LEU A 151 6.57 24.78 -4.52
C LEU A 151 7.21 25.45 -5.75
N GLY A 152 6.59 26.52 -6.26
CA GLY A 152 7.07 27.26 -7.43
C GLY A 152 7.06 26.38 -8.68
N ASP A 153 8.17 26.40 -9.42
CA ASP A 153 8.35 25.55 -10.61
C ASP A 153 8.83 24.13 -10.31
N ARG A 154 9.11 23.80 -9.03
CA ARG A 154 9.54 22.45 -8.62
C ARG A 154 8.41 21.45 -8.84
N LEU A 155 8.75 20.21 -9.20
CA LEU A 155 7.76 19.14 -9.32
C LEU A 155 7.38 18.52 -7.98
N PHE A 156 8.24 18.63 -6.96
CA PHE A 156 8.00 18.08 -5.63
C PHE A 156 8.82 18.82 -4.55
N ALA A 157 8.39 18.69 -3.29
CA ALA A 157 9.11 19.17 -2.12
C ALA A 157 8.72 18.38 -0.86
N ASP A 158 9.51 18.52 0.20
CA ASP A 158 9.22 18.04 1.56
C ASP A 158 8.91 16.55 1.67
N PHE A 159 9.63 15.72 0.92
CA PHE A 159 9.54 14.28 1.13
C PHE A 159 10.07 13.91 2.51
N ALA A 160 9.16 13.46 3.37
CA ALA A 160 9.42 13.17 4.76
C ALA A 160 9.11 11.70 5.05
N PRO A 161 10.04 10.77 4.78
CA PRO A 161 9.84 9.37 5.09
C PRO A 161 9.89 9.13 6.61
N GLN A 162 8.90 8.41 7.12
CA GLN A 162 8.81 7.94 8.49
C GLN A 162 8.97 6.42 8.49
N ILE A 163 10.18 5.96 8.83
CA ILE A 163 10.54 4.54 8.83
C ILE A 163 10.20 3.94 10.20
N GLY A 164 9.59 2.75 10.19
CA GLY A 164 9.31 2.00 11.42
C GLY A 164 8.07 2.48 12.16
N MET A 165 7.11 3.09 11.47
CA MET A 165 5.80 3.39 12.05
C MET A 165 5.06 2.09 12.36
N THR A 166 4.66 1.93 13.61
CA THR A 166 3.90 0.76 14.05
C THR A 166 2.45 0.86 13.57
N ASP A 167 1.99 -0.14 12.82
CA ASP A 167 0.57 -0.31 12.51
C ASP A 167 -0.22 -0.46 13.82
N VAL A 168 -1.30 0.31 13.93
CA VAL A 168 -2.23 0.37 15.06
C VAL A 168 -2.92 -0.96 15.38
N SER A 169 -2.98 -1.89 14.41
CA SER A 169 -3.71 -3.16 14.55
C SER A 169 -2.83 -4.38 14.79
N SER A 170 -1.68 -4.44 14.12
CA SER A 170 -0.83 -5.64 14.10
C SER A 170 0.50 -5.46 14.85
N GLY A 171 0.89 -4.22 15.16
CA GLY A 171 2.25 -3.94 15.64
C GLY A 171 3.33 -4.07 14.56
N THR A 172 2.95 -4.33 13.30
CA THR A 172 3.91 -4.45 12.19
C THR A 172 4.53 -3.09 11.88
N SER A 173 5.85 -3.06 11.72
CA SER A 173 6.54 -1.85 11.28
C SER A 173 6.29 -1.58 9.80
N THR A 174 5.91 -0.35 9.49
CA THR A 174 5.65 0.17 8.15
C THR A 174 6.53 1.39 7.89
N THR A 175 6.73 1.70 6.62
CA THR A 175 7.32 2.98 6.21
C THR A 175 6.25 3.80 5.53
N VAL A 176 6.14 5.07 5.93
CA VAL A 176 5.22 6.04 5.36
C VAL A 176 6.01 7.16 4.70
N LEU A 177 5.53 7.65 3.57
CA LEU A 177 6.07 8.84 2.92
C LEU A 177 4.94 9.83 2.63
N ILE A 178 5.15 11.08 3.07
CA ILE A 178 4.32 12.25 2.74
C ILE A 178 5.19 13.22 1.95
N GLY A 179 4.58 13.98 1.06
CA GLY A 179 5.27 15.01 0.28
C GLY A 179 4.32 15.98 -0.41
N ARG A 180 4.86 17.11 -0.88
CA ARG A 180 4.17 18.02 -1.79
C ARG A 180 4.54 17.71 -3.23
N VAL A 181 3.59 17.83 -4.14
CA VAL A 181 3.77 17.61 -5.58
C VAL A 181 3.09 18.69 -6.41
N SER A 182 3.65 18.94 -7.59
CA SER A 182 3.10 19.90 -8.56
C SER A 182 1.82 19.35 -9.18
N PRO A 183 0.85 20.23 -9.55
CA PRO A 183 -0.32 19.80 -10.32
C PRO A 183 0.01 19.24 -11.70
N LYS A 184 1.26 19.37 -12.17
CA LYS A 184 1.74 18.72 -13.41
C LYS A 184 1.90 17.20 -13.25
N VAL A 185 1.98 16.71 -12.01
CA VAL A 185 2.20 15.29 -11.71
C VAL A 185 0.85 14.56 -11.69
N GLY A 186 0.66 13.62 -12.61
CA GLY A 186 -0.50 12.72 -12.65
C GLY A 186 -0.26 11.38 -11.95
N LYS A 187 1.01 10.95 -11.80
CA LYS A 187 1.39 9.73 -11.06
C LYS A 187 2.76 9.88 -10.42
N ALA A 188 2.92 9.37 -9.20
CA ALA A 188 4.19 9.29 -8.51
C ALA A 188 4.47 7.84 -8.09
N VAL A 189 5.68 7.33 -8.37
CA VAL A 189 6.12 5.99 -7.98
C VAL A 189 7.37 6.08 -7.15
N ILE A 190 7.30 5.60 -5.91
CA ILE A 190 8.43 5.48 -5.00
C ILE A 190 9.14 4.17 -5.30
N VAL A 191 10.45 4.23 -5.52
CA VAL A 191 11.31 3.05 -5.61
C VAL A 191 12.13 2.99 -4.33
N THR A 192 12.08 1.84 -3.67
CA THR A 192 12.78 1.59 -2.42
C THR A 192 14.15 0.94 -2.65
N GLU A 193 14.96 0.83 -1.59
CA GLU A 193 16.25 0.13 -1.63
C GLU A 193 16.12 -1.37 -1.93
N ASP A 194 15.02 -2.01 -1.52
CA ASP A 194 14.66 -3.40 -1.82
C ASP A 194 13.99 -3.59 -3.20
N ALA A 195 14.08 -2.57 -4.07
CA ALA A 195 13.52 -2.56 -5.42
C ALA A 195 11.99 -2.74 -5.47
N LEU A 196 11.29 -2.47 -4.36
CA LEU A 196 9.84 -2.35 -4.35
C LEU A 196 9.45 -1.05 -5.03
N GLU A 197 8.50 -1.13 -5.94
CA GLU A 197 7.89 0.03 -6.57
C GLU A 197 6.52 0.25 -5.96
N VAL A 198 6.29 1.43 -5.39
CA VAL A 198 5.05 1.79 -4.68
C VAL A 198 4.48 3.05 -5.31
N THR A 199 3.34 2.95 -5.99
CA THR A 199 2.64 4.12 -6.53
C THR A 199 2.00 4.88 -5.39
N ALA A 200 2.17 6.19 -5.28
CA ALA A 200 1.56 7.00 -4.24
C ALA A 200 0.13 7.44 -4.60
N SER A 201 -0.69 7.71 -3.59
CA SER A 201 -1.95 8.43 -3.77
C SER A 201 -1.65 9.94 -3.86
N LEU A 202 -2.36 10.64 -4.76
CA LEU A 202 -2.22 12.08 -5.02
C LEU A 202 -3.54 12.80 -4.68
N GLY A 203 -3.45 14.01 -4.14
CA GLY A 203 -4.60 14.89 -3.93
C GLY A 203 -4.20 16.26 -3.40
N ASP A 204 -4.84 17.33 -3.88
CA ASP A 204 -4.66 18.73 -3.46
C ASP A 204 -3.19 19.20 -3.34
N GLY A 205 -2.33 18.74 -4.25
CA GLY A 205 -0.89 19.08 -4.25
C GLY A 205 -0.05 18.28 -3.25
N TRP A 206 -0.59 17.20 -2.70
CA TRP A 206 0.07 16.29 -1.76
C TRP A 206 0.15 14.87 -2.31
N ILE A 207 1.13 14.13 -1.80
CA ILE A 207 1.21 12.68 -1.92
C ILE A 207 1.26 12.02 -0.57
N VAL A 208 0.68 10.82 -0.50
CA VAL A 208 0.88 9.91 0.62
C VAL A 208 1.00 8.47 0.11
N THR A 209 1.87 7.69 0.73
CA THR A 209 2.02 6.27 0.46
C THR A 209 2.64 5.55 1.65
N TRP A 210 2.49 4.23 1.69
CA TRP A 210 3.12 3.38 2.68
C TRP A 210 3.40 1.97 2.15
N TRP A 211 4.34 1.29 2.80
CA TRP A 211 4.62 -0.12 2.53
C TRP A 211 4.99 -0.90 3.81
N PRO A 212 4.68 -2.20 3.88
CA PRO A 212 4.90 -3.04 5.05
C PRO A 212 6.34 -3.57 5.12
N SER A 213 7.32 -2.68 4.99
CA SER A 213 8.73 -3.01 5.20
C SER A 213 9.49 -1.80 5.75
N LEU A 214 10.70 -2.07 6.26
CA LEU A 214 11.66 -1.05 6.67
C LEU A 214 12.56 -0.58 5.51
N GLY A 215 12.29 -1.03 4.27
CA GLY A 215 13.05 -0.62 3.10
C GLY A 215 12.98 0.89 2.93
N LYS A 216 14.12 1.57 2.90
CA LYS A 216 14.17 3.03 2.76
C LYS A 216 13.71 3.42 1.34
N PRO A 217 13.00 4.55 1.18
CA PRO A 217 12.78 5.10 -0.14
C PRO A 217 14.11 5.57 -0.72
N LYS A 218 14.36 5.21 -1.97
CA LYS A 218 15.59 5.54 -2.70
C LYS A 218 15.36 6.71 -3.66
N GLN A 219 14.32 6.61 -4.47
CA GLN A 219 14.01 7.62 -5.48
C GLN A 219 12.51 7.70 -5.77
N VAL A 220 12.07 8.83 -6.28
CA VAL A 220 10.74 9.03 -6.86
C VAL A 220 10.84 9.06 -8.38
N ARG A 221 9.83 8.52 -9.06
CA ARG A 221 9.56 8.77 -10.48
C ARG A 221 8.23 9.48 -10.59
N LEU A 222 8.22 10.64 -11.22
CA LEU A 222 7.06 11.49 -11.41
C LEU A 222 6.65 11.44 -12.88
N TYR A 223 5.37 11.25 -13.13
CA TYR A 223 4.78 11.15 -14.46
C TYR A 223 3.65 12.17 -14.61
N ASP A 224 3.42 12.64 -15.82
CA ASP A 224 2.24 13.43 -16.15
C ASP A 224 0.98 12.54 -16.25
N GLU A 225 -0.18 13.15 -16.50
CA GLU A 225 -1.44 12.44 -16.69
C GLU A 225 -1.45 11.52 -17.92
N ALA A 226 -0.63 11.80 -18.93
CA ALA A 226 -0.48 10.97 -20.12
C ALA A 226 0.47 9.77 -19.89
N GLY A 227 1.11 9.70 -18.72
CA GLY A 227 2.08 8.66 -18.35
C GLY A 227 3.49 8.91 -18.84
N SER A 228 3.81 10.12 -19.34
CA SER A 228 5.17 10.51 -19.70
C SER A 228 5.97 10.80 -18.44
N LEU A 229 7.21 10.30 -18.39
CA LEU A 229 8.12 10.59 -17.28
C LEU A 229 8.50 12.07 -17.29
N LEU A 230 8.19 12.76 -16.20
CA LEU A 230 8.59 14.15 -15.97
C LEU A 230 9.97 14.22 -15.32
N GLU A 231 10.18 13.43 -14.26
CA GLU A 231 11.41 13.48 -13.47
C GLU A 231 11.66 12.16 -12.73
N THR A 232 12.94 11.84 -12.52
CA THR A 232 13.40 10.85 -11.53
C THR A 232 14.36 11.54 -10.57
N ALA A 233 14.08 11.49 -9.28
CA ALA A 233 14.86 12.22 -8.28
C ALA A 233 15.11 11.37 -7.02
N PRO A 234 16.26 11.52 -6.36
CA PRO A 234 16.53 10.83 -5.10
C PRO A 234 15.59 11.35 -3.98
N ILE A 235 15.20 10.46 -3.07
CA ILE A 235 14.42 10.84 -1.89
C ILE A 235 15.41 10.96 -0.72
N PRO A 236 15.60 12.16 -0.15
CA PRO A 236 16.51 12.31 0.98
C PRO A 236 15.95 11.58 2.20
N VAL A 237 16.74 10.66 2.74
CA VAL A 237 16.48 10.03 4.04
C VAL A 237 17.47 10.62 5.03
N LYS A 238 16.97 11.29 6.07
CA LYS A 238 17.83 11.75 7.16
C LYS A 238 18.25 10.52 7.96
N ASP A 239 19.54 10.22 8.00
CA ASP A 239 20.06 9.27 8.98
C ASP A 239 19.87 9.90 10.38
N ARG A 240 19.08 9.22 11.22
CA ARG A 240 18.85 9.63 12.62
C ARG A 240 20.00 9.17 13.50
#